data_AF-A0A1G8C4N5-F1
#
_entry.id   AF-A0A1G8C4N5-F1
#
_cell.length_a   1.000
_cell.length_b   1.000
_cell.length_c   1.000
_cell.angle_alpha   90.00
_cell.angle_beta   90.00
_cell.angle_gamma   90.00
#
_symmetry.space_group_name_H-M   'P 1'
#
loop_
_entity.id
_entity.type
_entity.pdbx_description
1 polymer ?
#
loop_
_entity_poly.entity_id
_entity_poly.type
_entity_poly.pdbx_seq_one_letter_code
_entity_poly.pdbx_strand_id
1 'polypeptide(L)' 'MNSKDDFFVIKAEEDGVNVIGLTRGTDTRFHHSEKLDKGEVMIAQFTEHTSAVKVRGKAVIQTSHGELRTEE' A
#
# COMPACT_ATOMS: atom_id res chain seq x y z
N MET A 1 -19.69 12.02 11.08
CA MET A 1 -19.75 10.76 10.34
C MET A 1 -18.47 10.02 10.64
N ASN A 2 -18.56 8.85 11.30
CA ASN A 2 -17.39 8.07 11.68
C ASN A 2 -17.02 7.17 10.49
N SER A 3 -16.40 7.75 9.48
CA SER A 3 -15.83 6.98 8.37
C SER A 3 -14.59 6.31 8.93
N LYS A 4 -14.68 5.01 9.25
CA LYS A 4 -13.47 4.21 9.45
C LYS A 4 -12.78 4.18 8.08
N ASP A 5 -11.78 5.03 7.90
CA ASP A 5 -11.02 5.03 6.66
C ASP A 5 -10.40 3.64 6.45
N ASP A 6 -10.65 3.07 5.28
CA ASP A 6 -10.14 1.75 4.92
C ASP A 6 -8.62 1.73 5.04
N PHE A 7 -8.11 0.60 5.53
CA PHE A 7 -6.68 0.37 5.66
C PHE A 7 -6.28 -0.90 4.91
N PHE A 8 -5.00 -1.01 4.65
CA PHE A 8 -4.39 -2.18 4.03
C PHE A 8 -3.12 -2.55 4.79
N VAL A 9 -2.78 -3.83 4.73
CA VAL A 9 -1.58 -4.41 5.31
C VAL A 9 -0.74 -4.97 4.18
N ILE A 10 0.57 -4.71 4.20
CA ILE A 10 1.52 -5.24 3.23
C ILE A 10 2.67 -5.87 4.01
N LYS A 11 3.03 -7.10 3.65
CA LYS A 11 4.23 -7.77 4.13
C LYS A 11 5.14 -8.07 2.95
N ALA A 12 6.38 -7.60 3.02
CA ALA A 12 7.38 -7.88 2.00
C ALA A 12 7.86 -9.34 2.08
N GLU A 13 7.86 -10.04 0.95
CA GLU A 13 8.41 -11.40 0.81
C GLU A 13 9.84 -11.41 0.23
N GLU A 14 10.33 -10.25 -0.22
CA GLU A 14 11.69 -10.00 -0.69
C GLU A 14 12.19 -8.61 -0.26
N ASP A 15 13.49 -8.34 -0.42
CA ASP A 15 14.08 -7.04 -0.11
C ASP A 15 13.74 -6.01 -1.20
N GLY A 16 13.41 -4.78 -0.80
CA GLY A 16 13.16 -3.70 -1.73
C GLY A 16 11.77 -3.68 -2.36
N VAL A 17 10.78 -4.28 -1.68
CA VAL A 17 9.37 -4.04 -2.01
C VAL A 17 9.06 -2.56 -1.85
N ASN A 18 8.42 -1.96 -2.86
CA ASN A 18 8.06 -0.54 -2.84
C ASN A 18 6.55 -0.39 -2.68
N VAL A 19 6.12 0.40 -1.70
CA VAL A 19 4.73 0.81 -1.52
C VAL A 19 4.58 2.28 -1.85
N ILE A 20 3.87 2.57 -2.93
CA ILE A 20 3.80 3.89 -3.54
C ILE A 20 2.40 4.48 -3.34
N GLY A 21 2.32 5.61 -2.65
CA GLY A 21 1.08 6.38 -2.49
C GLY A 21 0.80 7.27 -3.71
N LEU A 22 -0.43 7.25 -4.20
CA LEU A 22 -0.91 8.12 -5.28
C LEU A 22 -1.82 9.21 -4.73
N THR A 23 -1.65 10.42 -5.27
CA THR A 23 -2.38 11.60 -4.83
C THR A 23 -3.89 11.48 -5.07
N ARG A 24 -4.67 11.91 -4.09
CA ARG A 24 -6.10 12.20 -4.28
C ARG A 24 -6.27 13.56 -4.98
N GLY A 25 -7.16 13.63 -5.96
CA GLY A 25 -7.52 14.89 -6.63
C GLY A 25 -7.57 14.76 -8.15
N THR A 26 -7.44 15.90 -8.84
CA THR A 26 -7.45 15.98 -10.32
C THR A 26 -6.26 15.29 -10.96
N ASP A 27 -5.10 15.35 -10.32
CA ASP A 27 -3.87 14.73 -10.80
C ASP A 27 -3.57 13.44 -10.05
N THR A 28 -3.21 12.39 -10.80
CA THR A 28 -2.75 11.11 -10.25
C THR A 28 -1.24 11.01 -10.39
N ARG A 29 -0.49 11.27 -9.32
CA ARG A 29 0.97 11.18 -9.29
C ARG A 29 1.48 10.51 -8.03
N PHE A 30 2.70 9.98 -8.07
CA PHE A 30 3.38 9.45 -6.90
C PHE A 30 3.78 10.60 -5.97
N HIS A 31 3.47 10.48 -4.68
CA HIS A 31 3.86 11.50 -3.69
C HIS A 31 4.70 10.97 -2.54
N HIS A 32 4.58 9.67 -2.24
CA HIS A 32 5.42 8.97 -1.28
C HIS A 32 5.75 7.57 -1.77
N SER A 33 6.93 7.07 -1.44
CA SER A 33 7.35 5.69 -1.68
C SER A 33 8.02 5.16 -0.43
N GLU A 34 7.42 4.15 0.18
CA GLU A 34 8.03 3.42 1.29
C GLU A 34 8.73 2.18 0.76
N LYS A 35 9.97 1.95 1.17
CA LYS A 35 10.73 0.74 0.81
C LYS A 35 10.69 -0.21 2.00
N LEU A 36 10.30 -1.45 1.75
CA LEU A 36 10.25 -2.54 2.72
C LEU A 36 11.30 -3.59 2.37
N ASP A 37 12.10 -3.97 3.36
CA ASP A 37 12.97 -5.14 3.29
C ASP A 37 12.22 -6.43 3.69
N LYS A 38 12.77 -7.60 3.36
CA LYS A 38 12.08 -8.88 3.52
C LYS A 38 11.63 -9.10 4.96
N GLY A 39 10.34 -9.39 5.11
CA GLY A 39 9.72 -9.65 6.41
C GLY A 39 9.19 -8.40 7.11
N GLU A 40 9.50 -7.20 6.61
CA GLU A 40 8.88 -5.97 7.11
C GLU A 40 7.39 -5.92 6.75
N VAL A 41 6.63 -5.25 7.62
CA VAL A 41 5.19 -5.11 7.51
C VAL A 41 4.82 -3.64 7.61
N MET A 42 4.00 -3.17 6.68
CA MET A 42 3.39 -1.85 6.73
C MET A 42 1.87 -1.98 6.88
N ILE A 43 1.31 -1.19 7.79
CA ILE A 43 -0.14 -1.03 7.98
C ILE A 43 -0.44 0.44 7.74
N ALA A 44 -1.24 0.76 6.72
CA ALA A 44 -1.50 2.14 6.33
C ALA A 44 -2.97 2.34 5.94
N GLN A 45 -3.45 3.56 6.15
CA GLN A 45 -4.82 3.98 5.80
C GLN A 45 -4.84 4.69 4.45
N PHE A 46 -5.98 4.64 3.77
CA PHE A 46 -6.31 5.67 2.79
C PHE A 46 -6.58 6.99 3.53
N THR A 47 -6.12 8.10 2.96
CA THR A 47 -6.18 9.40 3.63
C THR A 47 -6.71 10.47 2.69
N GLU A 48 -6.79 11.70 3.17
CA GLU A 48 -7.04 12.87 2.33
C GLU A 48 -6.02 12.98 1.19
N HIS A 49 -4.76 12.60 1.43
CA HIS A 49 -3.68 12.73 0.44
C HIS A 49 -3.49 11.47 -0.42
N THR A 50 -3.82 10.29 0.11
CA THR A 50 -3.62 9.01 -0.57
C THR A 50 -4.97 8.38 -0.93
N SER A 51 -5.29 8.34 -2.23
CA SER A 51 -6.51 7.71 -2.76
C SER A 51 -6.28 6.34 -3.37
N ALA A 52 -5.05 6.04 -3.78
CA ALA A 52 -4.66 4.77 -4.35
C ALA A 52 -3.24 4.42 -3.93
N VAL A 53 -2.94 3.13 -3.94
CA VAL A 53 -1.63 2.59 -3.57
C VAL A 53 -1.19 1.57 -4.60
N LYS A 54 0.07 1.67 -5.01
CA LYS A 54 0.73 0.72 -5.91
C LYS A 54 1.84 0.00 -5.16
N VAL A 55 1.79 -1.33 -5.17
CA VAL A 55 2.85 -2.19 -4.61
C VAL A 55 3.68 -2.76 -5.76
N ARG A 56 5.01 -2.73 -5.63
CA ARG A 56 5.97 -3.34 -6.56
C ARG A 56 6.93 -4.24 -5.79
N GLY A 57 7.27 -5.39 -6.37
CA GLY A 57 8.02 -6.46 -5.71
C GLY A 57 7.11 -7.50 -5.06
N LYS A 58 7.70 -8.61 -4.62
CA LYS A 58 7.01 -9.78 -4.05
C LYS A 58 6.50 -9.51 -2.64
N ALA A 59 5.19 -9.53 -2.45
CA ALA A 59 4.53 -9.17 -1.20
C ALA A 59 3.18 -9.87 -1.01
N VAL A 60 2.77 -10.01 0.25
CA VAL A 60 1.40 -10.36 0.64
C VAL A 60 0.67 -9.10 1.05
N ILE A 61 -0.54 -8.91 0.55
CA ILE A 61 -1.38 -7.74 0.79
C ILE A 61 -2.70 -8.20 1.38
N GLN A 62 -3.13 -7.61 2.49
CA GLN A 62 -4.44 -7.85 3.08
C GLN A 62 -5.25 -6.55 3.13
N THR A 63 -6.53 -6.66 2.75
CA THR A 63 -7.51 -5.58 2.82
C THR A 63 -8.81 -6.12 3.43
N SER A 64 -9.82 -5.26 3.58
CA SER A 64 -11.18 -5.68 3.95
C SER A 64 -11.78 -6.71 2.96
N HIS A 65 -11.25 -6.81 1.75
CA HIS A 65 -11.72 -7.72 0.70
C HIS A 65 -10.96 -9.05 0.64
N GLY A 66 -10.01 -9.30 1.55
CA GLY A 66 -9.23 -10.52 1.62
C GLY A 66 -7.74 -10.33 1.35
N GLU A 67 -7.06 -11.46 1.13
CA GLU A 67 -5.62 -11.53 0.87
C GLU A 67 -5.33 -11.62 -0.63
N LEU A 68 -4.29 -10.92 -1.05
CA LEU A 68 -3.74 -10.90 -2.40
C LEU A 68 -2.24 -11.10 -2.30
N ARG A 69 -1.64 -11.66 -3.34
CA ARG A 69 -0.18 -11.75 -3.48
C ARG A 69 0.21 -11.10 -4.79
N THR A 70 1.29 -10.33 -4.78
CA THR A 70 1.91 -9.91 -6.03
C THR A 70 2.64 -11.11 -6.63
N GLU A 71 2.52 -11.28 -7.95
CA GLU A 71 3.26 -12.30 -8.68
C GLU A 71 4.52 -11.69 -9.27
N GLU A 72 5.68 -12.25 -8.91
CA GLU A 72 6.91 -12.31 -9.70
C GLU A 72 7.47 -13.74 -9.66
#